data_AF-A0A0M8QM35-F1
#
_entry.id   AF-A0A0M8QM35-F1
#
_cell.length_a   1.000
_cell.length_b   1.000
_cell.length_c   1.000
_cell.angle_alpha   90.00
_cell.angle_beta   90.00
_cell.angle_gamma   90.00
#
_symmetry.space_group_name_H-M   'P 1'
#
loop_
_entity.id
_entity.type
_entity.pdbx_description
1 polymer ?
#
loop_
_entity_poly.entity_id
_entity_poly.type
_entity_poly.pdbx_seq_one_letter_code
_entity_poly.pdbx_strand_id
1 'polypeptide(L)' 'AHDRRGHGRSAQVGHGHDMDHYAADAAAVVAHPGQTATEFTGHVGQGVEEGAEAAVRIAVLGPDTPTGTVTDRAGVLPW' A
#
# COMPACT_ATOMS: atom_id res chain seq x y z
N ALA A 1 55.58 -3.18 -0.79
CA ALA A 1 54.59 -2.64 -1.76
C ALA A 1 53.26 -3.31 -1.46
N HIS A 2 52.24 -2.54 -1.05
CA HIS A 2 50.99 -3.08 -0.53
C HIS A 2 49.91 -3.01 -1.62
N ASP A 3 49.38 -4.17 -2.00
CA ASP A 3 48.38 -4.34 -3.06
C ASP A 3 47.04 -3.72 -2.63
N ARG A 4 46.52 -2.77 -3.41
CA ARG A 4 45.19 -2.13 -3.22
C ARG A 4 44.22 -2.60 -4.30
N ARG A 5 44.17 -3.90 -4.60
CA ARG A 5 43.18 -4.42 -5.56
C ARG A 5 41.79 -4.36 -4.94
N GLY A 6 41.08 -3.28 -5.27
CA GLY A 6 39.70 -3.03 -4.90
C GLY A 6 38.80 -4.18 -5.36
N HIS A 7 37.98 -4.64 -4.43
CA HIS A 7 36.95 -5.63 -4.66
C HIS A 7 36.00 -5.14 -5.76
N GLY A 8 35.61 -6.08 -6.63
CA GLY A 8 34.85 -5.84 -7.85
C GLY A 8 33.69 -4.87 -7.63
N ARG A 9 33.61 -3.86 -8.50
CA ARG A 9 32.46 -2.98 -8.57
C ARG A 9 31.27 -3.81 -9.01
N SER A 10 30.37 -4.11 -8.09
CA SER A 10 28.98 -4.39 -8.43
C SER A 10 28.54 -3.22 -9.31
N ALA A 11 28.23 -3.47 -10.58
CA ALA A 11 27.63 -2.45 -11.42
C ALA A 11 26.35 -2.02 -10.70
N GLN A 12 26.33 -0.80 -10.15
CA GLN A 12 25.09 -0.22 -9.65
C GLN A 12 24.11 -0.27 -10.83
N VAL A 13 23.07 -1.08 -10.68
CA VAL A 13 21.96 -1.11 -11.62
C VAL A 13 21.35 0.28 -11.53
N GLY A 14 21.52 1.07 -12.59
CA GLY A 14 21.47 2.54 -12.51
C GLY A 14 20.13 3.17 -12.13
N HIS A 15 19.10 2.38 -11.83
CA HIS A 15 17.74 2.84 -11.59
C HIS A 15 17.01 1.91 -10.59
N GLY A 16 16.19 2.46 -9.69
CA GLY A 16 15.38 1.71 -8.71
C GLY A 16 15.97 1.61 -7.28
N HIS A 17 17.09 2.29 -6.99
CA HIS A 17 17.72 2.34 -5.67
C HIS A 17 17.70 3.75 -5.08
N ASP A 18 16.61 4.48 -5.29
CA ASP A 18 16.35 5.74 -4.63
C ASP A 18 15.31 5.55 -3.52
N MET A 19 15.36 6.44 -2.52
CA MET A 19 14.45 6.37 -1.38
C MET A 19 13.00 6.57 -1.79
N ASP A 20 12.73 7.25 -2.90
CA ASP A 20 11.37 7.51 -3.39
C ASP A 20 10.74 6.21 -3.91
N HIS A 21 11.49 5.38 -4.62
CA HIS A 21 11.07 4.05 -5.06
C HIS A 21 10.73 3.13 -3.89
N TYR A 22 11.60 3.08 -2.87
CA TYR A 22 11.33 2.29 -1.67
C TYR A 22 10.14 2.82 -0.86
N ALA A 23 9.97 4.15 -0.80
CA ALA A 23 8.84 4.76 -0.11
C ALA A 23 7.50 4.48 -0.82
N ALA A 24 7.50 4.46 -2.16
CA ALA A 24 6.32 4.12 -2.96
C ALA A 24 5.83 2.68 -2.70
N ASP A 25 6.74 1.74 -2.45
CA ASP A 25 6.38 0.34 -2.15
C ASP A 25 5.85 0.14 -0.72
N ALA A 26 6.15 1.06 0.21
CA ALA A 26 5.90 0.88 1.65
C ALA A 26 4.59 1.54 2.13
N ALA A 27 3.54 1.62 1.30
CA ALA A 27 2.31 2.27 1.68
C ALA A 27 1.56 1.52 2.81
N ALA A 28 1.51 2.12 4.00
CA ALA A 28 0.72 1.62 5.12
C ALA A 28 -0.68 2.26 5.09
N VAL A 29 -1.71 1.46 4.84
CA VAL A 29 -3.10 1.91 4.70
C VAL A 29 -4.08 0.99 5.42
N VAL A 30 -5.15 1.57 5.94
CA VAL A 30 -6.25 0.84 6.58
C VAL A 30 -7.54 1.11 5.81
N ALA A 31 -8.18 0.06 5.30
CA ALA A 31 -9.50 0.14 4.67
C ALA A 31 -10.60 -0.30 5.65
N HIS A 32 -11.61 0.54 5.84
CA HIS A 32 -12.81 0.20 6.58
C HIS A 32 -13.94 -0.17 5.60
N PRO A 33 -14.41 -1.43 5.58
CA PRO A 33 -15.41 -1.88 4.63
C PRO A 33 -16.83 -1.42 4.96
N GLY A 34 -17.05 -0.77 6.12
CA GLY A 34 -18.40 -0.53 6.64
C GLY A 34 -19.07 -1.81 7.14
N GLN A 35 -20.30 -1.69 7.61
CA GLN A 35 -21.12 -2.83 8.03
C GLN A 35 -21.51 -3.65 6.80
N THR A 36 -20.75 -4.71 6.51
CA THR A 36 -20.89 -5.52 5.28
C THR A 36 -21.57 -6.85 5.59
N ALA A 37 -22.55 -7.24 4.79
CA ALA A 37 -23.32 -8.49 4.91
C ALA A 37 -22.46 -9.72 4.57
N THR A 38 -21.78 -10.25 5.56
CA THR A 38 -20.89 -11.43 5.49
C THR A 38 -21.33 -12.45 6.53
N GLU A 39 -20.73 -13.65 6.55
CA GLU A 39 -20.98 -14.60 7.64
C GLU A 39 -20.65 -14.02 9.02
N PHE A 40 -19.58 -13.22 9.12
CA PHE A 40 -19.16 -12.57 10.37
C PHE A 40 -20.24 -11.63 10.94
N THR A 41 -21.03 -11.00 10.07
CA THR A 41 -22.09 -10.08 10.46
C THR A 41 -23.48 -10.71 10.45
N GLY A 42 -23.57 -12.04 10.28
CA GLY A 42 -24.85 -12.72 10.14
C GLY A 42 -25.64 -12.27 8.91
N HIS A 43 -24.95 -11.90 7.83
CA HIS A 43 -25.50 -11.34 6.59
C HIS A 43 -26.24 -10.00 6.76
N VAL A 44 -25.94 -9.23 7.81
CA VAL A 44 -26.51 -7.90 8.03
C VAL A 44 -25.55 -6.81 7.55
N GLY A 45 -26.06 -5.90 6.72
CA GLY A 45 -25.30 -4.75 6.21
C GLY A 45 -25.48 -4.52 4.71
N GLN A 46 -24.54 -3.78 4.13
CA GLN A 46 -24.43 -3.56 2.69
C GLN A 46 -23.86 -4.78 1.96
N GLY A 47 -23.94 -4.79 0.63
CA GLY A 47 -23.40 -5.87 -0.21
C GLY A 47 -21.87 -6.00 -0.12
N VAL A 48 -21.37 -7.19 -0.46
CA VAL A 48 -19.91 -7.47 -0.46
C VAL A 48 -19.20 -6.66 -1.53
N GLU A 49 -19.80 -6.45 -2.70
CA GLU A 49 -19.22 -5.56 -3.72
C GLU A 49 -19.00 -4.16 -3.17
N GLU A 50 -19.98 -3.64 -2.43
CA GLU A 50 -19.87 -2.34 -1.79
C GLU A 50 -18.79 -2.34 -0.70
N GLY A 51 -18.79 -3.33 0.20
CA GLY A 51 -17.77 -3.42 1.26
C GLY A 51 -16.33 -3.52 0.74
N ALA A 52 -16.13 -4.06 -0.46
CA ALA A 52 -14.79 -4.21 -1.07
C ALA A 52 -14.24 -2.93 -1.70
N GLU A 53 -15.10 -1.93 -1.99
CA GLU A 53 -14.73 -0.79 -2.83
C GLU A 53 -13.50 -0.03 -2.32
N ALA A 54 -13.46 0.27 -1.01
CA ALA A 54 -12.34 1.02 -0.42
C ALA A 54 -11.01 0.25 -0.55
N ALA A 55 -11.04 -1.07 -0.32
CA ALA A 55 -9.87 -1.93 -0.43
C ALA A 55 -9.39 -2.07 -1.88
N VAL A 56 -10.32 -2.22 -2.82
CA VAL A 56 -9.99 -2.27 -4.26
C VAL A 56 -9.41 -0.95 -4.72
N ARG A 57 -10.02 0.18 -4.32
CA ARG A 57 -9.57 1.52 -4.70
C ARG A 57 -8.13 1.78 -4.27
N ILE A 58 -7.77 1.50 -3.02
CA ILE A 58 -6.39 1.70 -2.55
C ILE A 58 -5.40 0.73 -3.22
N ALA A 59 -5.82 -0.49 -3.56
CA ALA A 59 -4.95 -1.44 -4.25
C ALA A 59 -4.59 -0.99 -5.69
N VAL A 60 -5.47 -0.24 -6.36
CA VAL A 60 -5.24 0.22 -7.74
C VAL A 60 -4.58 1.59 -7.85
N LEU A 61 -4.46 2.35 -6.75
CA LEU A 61 -3.79 3.66 -6.74
C LEU A 61 -2.26 3.56 -6.84
N GLY A 62 -1.67 2.44 -6.42
CA GLY A 62 -0.22 2.24 -6.48
C GLY A 62 0.55 3.33 -5.72
N PRO A 63 1.57 3.98 -6.32
CA PRO A 63 2.36 5.03 -5.66
C PRO A 63 1.55 6.23 -5.16
N ASP A 64 0.37 6.49 -5.74
CA ASP A 64 -0.49 7.61 -5.34
C ASP A 64 -1.34 7.31 -4.09
N THR A 65 -1.17 6.13 -3.49
CA THR A 65 -1.94 5.70 -2.32
C THR A 65 -1.57 6.53 -1.07
N PRO A 66 -2.53 7.23 -0.42
CA PRO A 66 -2.25 8.01 0.78
C PRO A 66 -1.81 7.13 1.96
N THR A 67 -0.57 7.28 2.41
CA THR A 67 -0.02 6.50 3.55
C THR A 67 -0.41 7.10 4.90
N GLY A 68 -0.55 6.24 5.92
CA GLY A 68 -0.85 6.66 7.30
C GLY A 68 -2.30 7.10 7.49
N THR A 69 -3.19 6.65 6.63
CA THR A 69 -4.61 7.02 6.63
C THR A 69 -5.52 5.83 6.90
N VAL A 70 -6.68 6.11 7.47
CA VAL A 70 -7.83 5.20 7.48
C VAL A 70 -8.78 5.69 6.39
N THR A 71 -9.24 4.80 5.52
CA THR A 71 -10.13 5.12 4.40
C THR A 71 -11.35 4.20 4.40
N ASP A 72 -12.53 4.75 4.14
CA ASP A 72 -13.75 3.99 3.82
C ASP A 72 -14.25 4.32 2.39
N ARG A 73 -15.46 3.91 2.01
CA ARG A 73 -16.01 4.27 0.68
C ARG A 73 -16.02 5.78 0.43
N ALA A 74 -16.38 6.59 1.42
CA ALA A 74 -16.48 8.04 1.30
C ALA A 74 -15.11 8.74 1.23
N GLY A 75 -14.03 8.07 1.67
CA GLY A 75 -12.66 8.54 1.50
C GLY A 75 -11.85 8.44 2.79
N VAL A 76 -10.85 9.32 2.93
CA VAL A 76 -10.01 9.37 4.13
C VAL A 76 -10.83 9.88 5.31
N LEU A 77 -10.78 9.13 6.41
CA LEU A 77 -11.43 9.47 7.66
C LEU A 77 -10.51 10.33 8.55
N PRO A 78 -11.06 11.30 9.30
CA PRO A 78 -10.30 12.00 10.31
C PRO A 78 -9.97 11.04 11.48
N TRP A 79 -8.75 11.12 12.00
CA TRP A 79 -8.28 10.41 13.17
C TRP A 79 -7.51 11.33 14.12
#